data_AF-A0A1J3HEL4-F1
#
_entry.id   AF-A0A1J3HEL4-F1
#
_cell.length_a   1.000
_cell.length_b   1.000
_cell.length_c   1.000
_cell.angle_alpha   90.00
_cell.angle_beta   90.00
_cell.angle_gamma   90.00
#
_symmetry.space_group_name_H-M   'P 1'
#
loop_
_entity.id
_entity.type
_entity.pdbx_description
1 polymer ?
#
loop_
_entity_poly.entity_id
_entity_poly.type
_entity_poly.pdbx_seq_one_letter_code
_entity_poly.pdbx_strand_id
1 'polypeptide(L)'
;HEFADFIWLPSQGKVVYRRDDRVPVNTSGNGLFDLVLFRSQLSAAITTLRSSEETQETLRDANGKCVGAKVLSSALFATSYGLTNNGIIFTGYPVTGSQDRMMSSGSCLDSFQDGLTTACAWDSRIKGEFYHQTAISVPLTQVKSFIN
;
A
#
# COMPACT_ATOMS: atom_id res chain seq x y z
N HIS A 1 2.85 -1.16 -22.38
CA HIS A 1 2.14 -1.18 -21.09
C HIS A 1 2.48 -2.45 -20.35
N GLU A 2 3.32 -2.32 -19.34
CA GLU A 2 3.55 -3.31 -18.29
C GLU A 2 2.53 -3.07 -17.16
N PHE A 3 2.11 -4.12 -16.46
CA PHE A 3 1.20 -4.01 -15.32
C PHE A 3 1.93 -4.49 -14.08
N ALA A 4 2.55 -3.55 -13.38
CA ALA A 4 3.40 -3.88 -12.24
C ALA A 4 2.58 -4.44 -11.07
N ASP A 5 1.43 -3.83 -10.79
CA ASP A 5 0.63 -4.13 -9.59
C ASP A 5 -0.86 -4.28 -9.89
N PHE A 6 -1.48 -5.27 -9.25
CA PHE A 6 -2.93 -5.49 -9.21
C PHE A 6 -3.41 -5.54 -7.76
N ILE A 7 -4.32 -4.65 -7.39
CA ILE A 7 -4.95 -4.61 -6.08
C ILE A 7 -6.39 -5.07 -6.23
N TRP A 8 -6.69 -6.24 -5.70
CA TRP A 8 -8.04 -6.76 -5.65
C TRP A 8 -8.78 -6.23 -4.42
N LEU A 9 -10.00 -5.72 -4.61
CA LEU A 9 -10.91 -5.27 -3.55
C LEU A 9 -12.18 -6.15 -3.59
N PRO A 10 -12.13 -7.38 -3.02
CA PRO A 10 -13.19 -8.37 -3.19
C PRO A 10 -14.56 -7.89 -2.68
N SER A 11 -14.59 -7.25 -1.51
CA SER A 11 -15.82 -6.71 -0.91
C SER A 11 -16.47 -5.60 -1.74
N GLN A 12 -15.73 -5.04 -2.70
CA GLN A 12 -16.21 -3.99 -3.61
C GLN A 12 -16.43 -4.51 -5.04
N GLY A 13 -16.05 -5.76 -5.33
CA GLY A 13 -16.08 -6.31 -6.69
C GLY A 13 -15.19 -5.53 -7.67
N LYS A 14 -14.08 -4.94 -7.20
CA LYS A 14 -13.21 -4.08 -8.00
C LYS A 14 -11.78 -4.58 -8.01
N VAL A 15 -11.08 -4.31 -9.12
CA VAL A 15 -9.63 -4.50 -9.25
C VAL A 15 -9.04 -3.17 -9.70
N VAL A 16 -7.97 -2.75 -9.04
CA VAL A 16 -7.17 -1.58 -9.40
C VAL A 16 -5.88 -2.11 -10.01
N TYR A 17 -5.51 -1.62 -11.19
CA TYR A 17 -4.27 -2.00 -11.84
C TYR A 17 -3.42 -0.77 -12.11
N ARG A 18 -2.12 -0.89 -11.88
CA ARG A 18 -1.14 0.14 -12.25
C ARG A 18 -0.63 -0.15 -13.66
N ARG A 19 -0.78 0.82 -14.56
CA ARG A 19 -0.27 0.74 -15.93
C ARG A 19 1.02 1.53 -16.00
N ASP A 20 2.10 0.84 -16.33
CA ASP A 20 3.44 1.41 -16.46
C ASP A 20 3.95 1.25 -17.90
N ASP A 21 4.84 2.16 -18.32
CA ASP A 21 5.59 2.03 -19.55
C ASP A 21 7.06 2.33 -19.28
N ARG A 22 7.94 1.52 -19.90
CA ARG A 22 9.36 1.84 -19.91
C ARG A 22 9.59 3.01 -20.84
N VAL A 23 10.32 4.00 -20.33
CA VAL A 23 10.76 5.17 -21.08
C VAL A 23 12.28 5.15 -21.24
N PRO A 24 12.86 5.86 -22.23
CA PRO A 24 14.30 6.01 -22.35
C PRO A 24 14.94 6.54 -21.07
N VAL A 25 16.17 6.10 -20.74
CA VAL A 25 16.88 6.48 -19.50
C VAL A 25 17.14 7.98 -19.36
N ASN A 26 17.16 8.71 -20.48
CA ASN A 26 17.34 10.17 -20.50
C ASN A 26 16.02 10.94 -20.30
N THR A 27 14.89 10.25 -20.11
CA THR A 27 13.62 10.90 -19.82
C THR A 27 13.68 11.51 -18.42
N SER A 28 13.41 12.80 -18.32
CA SER A 28 13.42 13.50 -17.04
C SER A 28 12.23 13.10 -16.18
N GLY A 29 12.46 12.99 -14.87
CA GLY A 29 11.43 12.64 -13.91
C GLY A 29 12.04 12.38 -12.53
N ASN A 30 11.32 12.77 -11.48
CA ASN A 30 11.69 12.49 -10.09
C ASN A 30 10.53 11.83 -9.35
N GLY A 31 9.82 10.96 -10.06
CA GLY A 31 8.76 10.15 -9.53
C GLY A 31 9.23 9.30 -8.36
N LEU A 32 8.34 9.11 -7.40
CA LEU A 32 8.54 8.18 -6.30
C LEU A 32 7.21 7.48 -6.02
N PHE A 33 7.25 6.16 -6.01
CA PHE A 33 6.17 5.34 -5.51
C PHE A 33 6.54 4.87 -4.10
N ASP A 34 5.99 5.54 -3.09
CA ASP A 34 6.21 5.14 -1.71
C ASP A 34 4.85 4.72 -1.15
N LEU A 35 4.57 3.42 -1.03
CA LEU A 35 3.22 2.96 -0.70
C LEU A 35 2.81 3.38 0.71
N VAL A 36 1.69 4.09 0.88
CA VAL A 36 1.22 4.62 2.19
C VAL A 36 1.16 3.55 3.29
N LEU A 37 0.80 2.32 2.95
CA LEU A 37 0.74 1.19 3.89
C LEU A 37 2.12 0.71 4.38
N PHE A 38 3.19 1.02 3.64
CA PHE A 38 4.56 0.61 3.94
C PHE A 38 5.45 1.80 4.32
N ARG A 39 4.84 2.92 4.71
CA ARG A 39 5.51 4.08 5.32
C ARG A 39 5.35 4.02 6.83
N SER A 40 6.21 4.74 7.55
CA SER A 40 5.90 5.00 8.96
C SER A 40 4.67 5.88 9.06
N GLN A 41 3.78 5.55 9.99
CA GLN A 41 2.58 6.32 10.29
C GLN A 41 2.54 6.64 11.77
N LEU A 42 1.66 7.54 12.17
CA LEU A 42 1.45 7.87 13.58
C LEU A 42 1.06 6.62 14.36
N SER A 43 1.83 6.28 15.39
CA SER A 43 1.59 5.08 16.22
C SER A 43 0.19 5.06 16.84
N ALA A 44 -0.34 6.25 17.18
CA ALA A 44 -1.70 6.40 17.70
C ALA A 44 -2.77 6.04 16.65
N ALA A 45 -2.56 6.41 15.37
CA ALA A 45 -3.48 6.06 14.29
C ALA A 45 -3.46 4.55 14.04
N ILE A 46 -2.27 3.95 13.93
CA ILE A 46 -2.07 2.51 13.78
C ILE A 46 -2.77 1.72 14.91
N THR A 47 -2.53 2.11 16.16
CA THR A 47 -3.11 1.43 17.34
C THR A 47 -4.64 1.56 17.37
N THR A 48 -5.17 2.70 16.93
CA THR A 48 -6.62 2.93 16.85
C THR A 48 -7.27 2.06 15.78
N LEU A 49 -6.63 1.96 14.60
CA LEU A 49 -7.09 1.09 13.52
C LEU A 49 -7.12 -0.37 13.98
N ARG A 50 -6.03 -0.86 14.60
CA ARG A 50 -5.98 -2.22 15.14
C ARG A 50 -7.08 -2.50 16.16
N SER A 51 -7.30 -1.58 17.11
CA SER A 51 -8.37 -1.71 18.12
C SER A 51 -9.76 -1.77 17.47
N SER A 52 -9.99 -0.99 16.42
CA SER A 52 -11.23 -1.04 15.64
C SER A 52 -11.43 -2.39 14.96
N GLU A 53 -10.38 -2.93 14.33
CA GLU A 53 -10.42 -4.26 13.70
C GLU A 53 -10.70 -5.37 14.72
N GLU A 54 -10.02 -5.37 15.88
CA GLU A 54 -10.25 -6.34 16.96
C GLU A 54 -11.69 -6.30 17.47
N THR A 55 -12.25 -5.09 17.60
CA THR A 55 -13.65 -4.92 18.00
C THR A 55 -14.60 -5.51 16.96
N GLN A 56 -14.38 -5.23 15.68
CA GLN A 56 -15.18 -5.78 14.59
C GLN A 56 -15.05 -7.31 14.47
N GLU A 57 -13.87 -7.86 14.74
CA GLU A 57 -13.64 -9.31 14.82
C GLU A 57 -14.40 -9.95 15.97
N THR A 58 -14.29 -9.37 17.17
CA THR A 58 -14.94 -9.85 18.38
C THR A 58 -16.46 -9.85 18.25
N LEU A 59 -17.02 -8.77 17.69
CA LEU A 59 -18.47 -8.62 17.48
C LEU A 59 -18.98 -9.34 16.22
N ARG A 60 -18.08 -9.91 15.41
CA ARG A 60 -18.40 -10.47 14.08
C ARG A 60 -19.15 -9.47 13.19
N ASP A 61 -18.78 -8.19 13.29
CA ASP A 61 -19.42 -7.11 12.55
C ASP A 61 -18.94 -7.08 11.09
N ALA A 62 -19.64 -7.83 10.24
CA ALA A 62 -19.36 -7.85 8.81
C ALA A 62 -19.58 -6.49 8.14
N ASN A 63 -20.52 -5.68 8.64
CA ASN A 63 -20.82 -4.38 8.06
C ASN A 63 -19.70 -3.39 8.37
N GLY A 64 -19.23 -3.34 9.62
CA GLY A 64 -18.09 -2.54 10.04
C GLY A 64 -16.83 -2.83 9.22
N LYS A 65 -16.53 -4.11 8.97
CA LYS A 65 -15.42 -4.54 8.10
C LYS A 65 -15.57 -4.05 6.66
N CYS A 66 -16.78 -4.13 6.11
CA CYS A 66 -17.07 -3.64 4.75
C CYS A 66 -16.92 -2.11 4.64
N VAL A 67 -17.38 -1.38 5.65
CA VAL A 67 -17.20 0.07 5.73
C VAL A 67 -15.72 0.42 5.87
N GLY A 68 -14.99 -0.24 6.76
CA GLY A 68 -13.54 -0.06 6.94
C GLY A 68 -12.76 -0.30 5.64
N ALA A 69 -13.06 -1.39 4.93
CA ALA A 69 -12.43 -1.67 3.64
C ALA A 69 -12.69 -0.57 2.58
N LYS A 70 -13.90 0.03 2.57
CA LYS A 70 -14.20 1.17 1.69
C LYS A 70 -13.43 2.41 2.10
N VAL A 71 -13.40 2.75 3.40
CA VAL A 71 -12.65 3.90 3.92
C VAL A 71 -11.17 3.77 3.57
N LEU A 72 -10.56 2.61 3.81
CA LEU A 72 -9.16 2.35 3.48
C LEU A 72 -8.89 2.55 1.98
N SER A 73 -9.71 1.94 1.12
CA SER A 73 -9.54 2.09 -0.33
C SER A 73 -9.67 3.55 -0.77
N SER A 74 -10.65 4.30 -0.25
CA SER A 74 -10.83 5.71 -0.57
C SER A 74 -9.66 6.56 -0.11
N ALA A 75 -9.09 6.28 1.07
CA ALA A 75 -7.91 6.97 1.57
C ALA A 75 -6.67 6.69 0.70
N LEU A 76 -6.49 5.44 0.26
CA LEU A 76 -5.42 5.08 -0.67
C LEU A 76 -5.59 5.79 -2.02
N PHE A 77 -6.80 5.84 -2.57
CA PHE A 77 -7.06 6.61 -3.79
C PHE A 77 -6.81 8.11 -3.62
N ALA A 78 -7.27 8.70 -2.52
CA ALA A 78 -7.09 10.14 -2.24
C ALA A 78 -5.61 10.53 -2.11
N THR A 79 -4.78 9.60 -1.64
CA THR A 79 -3.32 9.78 -1.50
C THR A 79 -2.54 9.28 -2.71
N SER A 80 -3.23 8.89 -3.80
CA SER A 80 -2.63 8.28 -5.00
C SER A 80 -1.74 7.08 -4.68
N TYR A 81 -2.11 6.30 -3.67
CA TYR A 81 -1.34 5.20 -3.11
C TYR A 81 0.08 5.60 -2.66
N GLY A 82 0.34 6.90 -2.50
CA GLY A 82 1.65 7.45 -2.19
C GLY A 82 2.56 7.66 -3.40
N LEU A 83 2.02 7.65 -4.62
CA LEU A 83 2.71 8.09 -5.81
C LEU A 83 2.92 9.62 -5.78
N THR A 84 4.10 10.09 -6.16
CA THR A 84 4.43 11.52 -6.22
C THR A 84 5.26 11.84 -7.46
N ASN A 85 5.09 13.04 -8.03
CA ASN A 85 5.79 13.46 -9.25
C ASN A 85 7.23 13.93 -9.00
N ASN A 86 7.54 14.32 -7.76
CA ASN A 86 8.80 14.92 -7.36
C ASN A 86 9.36 14.38 -6.04
N GLY A 87 8.83 13.26 -5.55
CA GLY A 87 9.17 12.71 -4.23
C GLY A 87 8.38 13.30 -3.05
N ILE A 88 7.53 14.30 -3.29
CA ILE A 88 6.82 15.02 -2.22
C ILE A 88 5.31 15.04 -2.45
N ILE A 89 4.86 15.42 -3.65
CA ILE A 89 3.44 15.63 -3.96
C ILE A 89 3.04 14.98 -5.28
N PHE A 90 1.80 14.48 -5.32
CA PHE A 90 1.15 14.05 -6.56
C PHE A 90 0.53 15.25 -7.27
N THR A 91 0.89 15.46 -8.53
CA THR A 91 0.33 16.52 -9.38
C THR A 91 -0.42 15.99 -10.59
N GLY A 92 -0.25 14.71 -10.94
CA GLY A 92 -0.97 14.07 -12.03
C GLY A 92 -0.15 13.02 -12.78
N TYR A 93 -0.79 12.38 -13.76
CA TYR A 93 -0.15 11.39 -14.64
C TYR A 93 0.32 12.03 -15.96
N PRO A 94 1.37 11.47 -16.61
CA PRO A 94 2.20 10.36 -16.13
C PRO A 94 3.20 10.79 -15.04
N VAL A 95 3.59 9.83 -14.19
CA VAL A 95 4.65 10.01 -13.20
C VAL A 95 5.88 9.26 -13.67
N THR A 96 6.93 10.00 -14.02
CA THR A 96 8.19 9.43 -14.50
C THR A 96 9.22 9.47 -13.38
N GLY A 97 9.89 8.35 -13.13
CA GLY A 97 10.97 8.23 -12.16
C GLY A 97 11.91 7.08 -12.51
N SER A 98 13.02 6.97 -11.79
CA SER A 98 13.94 5.85 -11.95
C SER A 98 13.28 4.54 -11.48
N GLN A 99 13.66 3.42 -12.11
CA GLN A 99 13.02 2.12 -11.87
C GLN A 99 13.03 1.72 -10.39
N ASP A 100 14.14 1.96 -9.68
CA ASP A 100 14.28 1.70 -8.25
C ASP A 100 13.27 2.48 -7.40
N ARG A 101 12.97 3.73 -7.77
CA ARG A 101 11.99 4.59 -7.07
C ARG A 101 10.54 4.27 -7.42
N MET A 102 10.30 3.68 -8.59
CA MET A 102 8.96 3.30 -9.04
C MET A 102 8.56 1.88 -8.63
N MET A 103 9.54 1.02 -8.33
CA MET A 103 9.33 -0.39 -7.96
C MET A 103 9.60 -0.70 -6.48
N SER A 104 10.26 0.19 -5.74
CA SER A 104 10.32 0.06 -4.28
C SER A 104 8.97 0.41 -3.66
N SER A 105 8.64 -0.20 -2.53
CA SER A 105 7.36 -0.02 -1.87
C SER A 105 7.60 0.23 -0.38
N GLY A 106 7.67 1.49 0.01
CA GLY A 106 7.70 1.89 1.42
C GLY A 106 9.03 2.40 1.95
N SER A 107 8.99 3.52 2.66
CA SER A 107 10.11 4.13 3.38
C SER A 107 10.14 3.78 4.89
N CYS A 108 9.33 2.83 5.36
CA CYS A 108 9.13 2.67 6.80
C CYS A 108 10.39 2.38 7.62
N LEU A 109 11.32 1.57 7.08
CA LEU A 109 12.56 1.25 7.79
C LEU A 109 13.50 2.46 7.93
N ASP A 110 13.27 3.52 7.16
CA ASP A 110 13.99 4.78 7.23
C ASP A 110 13.33 5.79 8.21
N SER A 111 12.38 5.33 9.04
CA SER A 111 11.66 6.18 9.99
C SER A 111 12.58 6.85 11.03
N PHE A 112 12.22 8.05 11.47
CA PHE A 112 12.96 8.80 12.48
C PHE A 112 12.96 8.08 13.85
N GLN A 113 14.05 8.25 14.61
CA GLN A 113 14.11 7.83 16.01
C GLN A 113 13.38 8.84 16.90
N ASP A 114 12.05 8.91 16.75
CA ASP A 114 11.17 9.92 17.36
C ASP A 114 10.46 9.43 18.64
N GLY A 115 10.99 8.39 19.28
CA GLY A 115 10.40 7.79 20.47
C GLY A 115 9.09 7.03 20.21
N LEU A 116 8.92 6.44 19.01
CA LEU A 116 7.70 5.74 18.58
C LEU A 116 6.52 6.69 18.36
N THR A 117 6.77 7.96 18.05
CA THR A 117 5.70 8.87 17.60
C THR A 117 5.18 8.39 16.24
N THR A 118 6.10 8.00 15.36
CA THR A 118 5.81 7.25 14.14
C THR A 118 6.42 5.85 14.21
N ALA A 119 5.78 4.89 13.56
CA ALA A 119 6.25 3.51 13.52
C ALA A 119 5.72 2.79 12.28
N CYS A 120 6.33 1.66 11.95
CA CYS A 120 5.76 0.74 10.98
C CYS A 120 4.51 0.10 11.56
N ALA A 121 3.54 -0.18 10.69
CA ALA A 121 2.30 -0.82 11.09
C ALA A 121 2.55 -2.18 11.79
N TRP A 122 3.64 -2.88 11.42
CA TRP A 122 4.10 -4.14 12.01
C TRP A 122 5.16 -4.00 13.12
N ASP A 123 5.44 -2.79 13.62
CA ASP A 123 6.43 -2.61 14.70
C ASP A 123 5.93 -3.26 15.99
N SER A 124 6.67 -4.25 16.50
CA SER A 124 6.27 -5.04 17.67
C SER A 124 6.24 -4.26 18.98
N ARG A 125 6.80 -3.04 19.02
CA ARG A 125 6.83 -2.19 20.21
C ARG A 125 5.51 -1.45 20.43
N ILE A 126 4.65 -1.38 19.41
CA ILE A 126 3.30 -0.82 19.49
C ILE A 126 2.27 -1.95 19.31
N LYS A 127 1.03 -1.73 19.75
CA LYS A 127 -0.09 -2.65 19.45
C LYS A 127 -0.63 -2.35 18.05
N GLY A 128 0.22 -2.58 17.05
CA GLY A 128 -0.05 -2.22 15.67
C GLY A 128 -0.83 -3.26 14.87
N GLU A 129 -0.84 -3.07 13.55
CA GLU A 129 -1.56 -3.93 12.64
C GLU A 129 -0.89 -5.31 12.54
N PHE A 130 -1.70 -6.35 12.47
CA PHE A 130 -1.24 -7.71 12.29
C PHE A 130 -1.37 -8.12 10.81
N TYR A 131 -0.24 -8.25 10.13
CA TYR A 131 -0.21 -8.73 8.75
C TYR A 131 -0.09 -10.24 8.73
N HIS A 132 -1.15 -10.93 8.34
CA HIS A 132 -1.06 -12.36 8.06
C HIS A 132 -0.53 -12.56 6.64
N GLN A 133 0.81 -12.58 6.51
CA GLN A 133 1.46 -12.74 5.21
C GLN A 133 1.40 -14.21 4.76
N THR A 134 0.33 -14.56 4.05
CA THR A 134 0.21 -15.82 3.32
C THR A 134 0.62 -15.61 1.86
N ALA A 135 1.88 -15.22 1.65
CA ALA A 135 2.42 -15.10 0.29
C ALA A 135 2.89 -16.47 -0.21
N ILE A 136 2.57 -16.79 -1.47
CA ILE A 136 3.08 -17.97 -2.17
C ILE A 136 3.72 -17.54 -3.49
N SER A 137 4.83 -18.17 -3.83
CA SER A 137 5.53 -17.92 -5.11
C SER A 137 5.08 -18.95 -6.13
N VAL A 138 4.44 -18.49 -7.20
CA VAL A 138 3.99 -19.35 -8.31
C VAL A 138 4.83 -19.05 -9.56
N PRO A 139 5.45 -20.06 -10.19
CA PRO A 139 6.14 -19.86 -11.47
C PRO A 139 5.19 -19.30 -12.53
N LEU A 140 5.67 -18.37 -13.36
CA LEU A 140 4.85 -17.74 -14.41
C LEU A 140 4.21 -18.77 -15.36
N THR A 141 4.89 -19.90 -15.60
CA THR A 141 4.40 -21.03 -16.39
C THR A 141 3.17 -21.72 -15.80
N GLN A 142 2.92 -21.58 -14.50
CA GLN A 142 1.84 -22.24 -13.75
C GLN A 142 0.71 -21.29 -13.32
N VAL A 143 0.84 -19.98 -13.56
CA VAL A 143 -0.14 -18.97 -13.11
C VAL A 143 -1.55 -19.26 -13.63
N LYS A 144 -1.70 -19.74 -14.87
CA LYS A 144 -3.02 -20.06 -15.44
C LYS A 144 -3.74 -21.18 -14.68
N SER A 145 -3.00 -22.19 -14.21
CA SER A 145 -3.56 -23.29 -13.42
C SER A 145 -3.82 -22.92 -11.96
N PHE A 146 -3.18 -21.85 -11.47
CA PHE A 146 -3.37 -21.37 -10.11
C PHE A 146 -4.62 -20.47 -9.98
N ILE A 147 -4.89 -19.68 -11.02
CA ILE A 147 -6.03 -18.74 -11.04
C ILE A 147 -7.37 -19.44 -11.39
N ASN A 148 -7.32 -20.57 -12.11
CA ASN A 148 -8.48 -21.37 -12.52
C ASN A 148 -8.71 -22.56 -11.59
#